data_AF-A0A1F5NPK5-F1
#
_entry.id   AF-A0A1F5NPK5-F1
#
_cell.length_a   1.000
_cell.length_b   1.000
_cell.length_c   1.000
_cell.angle_alpha   90.00
_cell.angle_beta   90.00
_cell.angle_gamma   90.00
#
_symmetry.space_group_name_H-M   'P 1'
#
loop_
_entity.id
_entity.type
_entity.pdbx_description
1 polymer ?
#
loop_
_entity_poly.entity_id
_entity_poly.type
_entity_poly.pdbx_seq_one_letter_code
_entity_poly.pdbx_strand_id
1 'polypeptide(L)'
;MDELNRQRKFSGFTLVELLVVISVIGLLASVILVSLNSARTKARDSRRKADLAQITKALELYYDTYGGYPTSAWNDGGAVNYTVFSSLCNQVNFAQLMPSCPHDPQNPNNSCYNAEYVYVSESFRDPANLGKKYVLYATLEDQSTTNLDPAFWPDSDETGVWIVGCESYGTPNYRLGDLKQ
;
A
#
# COMPACT_ATOMS: atom_id res chain seq x y z
N MET A 1 42.05 64.06 -23.09
CA MET A 1 41.03 62.99 -23.19
C MET A 1 41.69 61.76 -22.59
N ASP A 2 41.66 61.63 -21.26
CA ASP A 2 42.27 60.49 -20.57
C ASP A 2 41.33 59.28 -20.68
N GLU A 3 41.81 58.26 -21.38
CA GLU A 3 41.21 56.93 -21.44
C GLU A 3 41.36 56.24 -20.08
N LEU A 4 40.28 56.20 -19.29
CA LEU A 4 40.20 55.34 -18.11
C LEU A 4 39.97 53.88 -18.54
N ASN A 5 41.06 53.20 -18.88
CA ASN A 5 41.07 51.76 -19.13
C ASN A 5 40.85 50.99 -17.81
N ARG A 6 39.58 50.77 -17.47
CA ARG A 6 39.17 49.99 -16.30
C ARG A 6 39.38 48.50 -16.58
N GLN A 7 40.57 47.98 -16.21
CA GLN A 7 40.84 46.55 -16.25
C GLN A 7 39.84 45.80 -15.36
N ARG A 8 38.97 45.01 -15.98
CA ARG A 8 38.08 44.08 -15.27
C ARG A 8 38.94 42.97 -14.71
N LYS A 9 39.14 42.95 -13.38
CA LYS A 9 39.75 41.80 -12.70
C LYS A 9 38.81 40.60 -12.85
N PHE A 10 39.16 39.67 -13.75
CA PHE A 10 38.57 38.35 -13.76
C PHE A 10 39.09 37.59 -12.54
N SER A 11 38.27 37.52 -11.49
CA SER A 11 38.45 36.59 -10.39
C SER A 11 38.07 35.21 -10.91
N GLY A 12 39.06 34.32 -11.03
CA GLY A 12 38.85 32.90 -11.28
C GLY A 12 38.63 32.17 -9.96
N PHE A 13 37.80 31.13 -9.97
CA PHE A 13 37.66 30.21 -8.84
C PHE A 13 38.98 29.48 -8.57
N THR A 14 39.36 29.35 -7.31
CA THR A 14 40.49 28.52 -6.93
C THR A 14 40.10 27.04 -6.99
N LEU A 15 41.06 26.17 -7.31
CA LEU A 15 40.84 24.71 -7.31
C LEU A 15 40.35 24.21 -5.94
N VAL A 16 40.81 24.85 -4.86
CA VAL A 16 40.42 24.51 -3.48
C VAL A 16 38.97 24.89 -3.21
N GLU A 17 38.51 26.06 -3.66
CA GLU A 17 37.10 26.45 -3.52
C GLU A 17 36.17 25.47 -4.24
N LEU A 18 36.52 25.04 -5.45
CA LEU A 18 35.71 24.06 -6.17
C LEU A 18 35.72 22.69 -5.48
N LEU A 19 36.86 22.27 -4.94
CA LEU A 19 37.02 20.99 -4.25
C LEU A 19 36.20 20.90 -2.96
N VAL A 20 36.15 21.99 -2.18
CA VAL A 20 35.33 22.05 -0.96
C VAL A 20 33.83 22.02 -1.28
N VAL A 21 33.41 22.63 -2.39
CA VAL A 21 32.00 22.64 -2.77
C VAL A 21 31.51 21.24 -3.14
N ILE A 22 32.26 20.52 -3.97
CA ILE A 22 31.86 19.16 -4.36
C ILE A 22 31.92 18.18 -3.18
N SER A 23 32.83 18.39 -2.22
CA SER A 23 32.91 17.53 -1.03
C SER A 23 31.70 17.73 -0.11
N VAL A 24 31.26 18.97 0.10
CA VAL A 24 30.06 19.27 0.89
C VAL A 24 28.80 18.78 0.18
N ILE A 25 28.66 18.97 -1.14
CA ILE A 25 27.53 18.45 -1.91
C ILE A 25 27.49 16.91 -1.84
N GLY A 26 28.64 16.24 -1.98
CA GLY A 26 28.72 14.78 -1.86
C GLY A 26 28.30 14.27 -0.49
N LEU A 27 28.73 14.95 0.58
CA LEU A 27 28.35 14.61 1.95
C LEU A 27 26.84 14.77 2.16
N LEU A 28 26.25 15.90 1.76
CA LEU A 28 24.82 16.16 1.93
C LEU A 28 23.97 15.19 1.07
N ALA A 29 24.39 14.93 -0.17
CA ALA A 29 23.70 14.00 -1.05
C ALA A 29 23.65 12.57 -0.48
N SER A 30 24.73 12.12 0.18
CA SER A 30 24.79 10.77 0.78
C SER A 30 23.73 10.55 1.87
N VAL A 31 23.52 11.56 2.74
CA VAL A 31 22.53 11.50 3.83
C VAL A 31 21.11 11.52 3.28
N ILE A 32 20.86 12.36 2.28
CA ILE A 32 19.54 12.50 1.65
C ILE A 32 19.09 11.18 1.01
N LEU A 33 19.98 10.48 0.32
CA LEU A 33 19.64 9.23 -0.38
C LEU A 33 19.10 8.14 0.56
N VAL A 34 19.69 7.98 1.75
CA VAL A 34 19.21 7.00 2.74
C VAL A 34 17.81 7.36 3.23
N SER A 35 17.57 8.65 3.53
CA SER A 35 16.26 9.12 4.00
C SER A 35 15.15 8.98 2.95
N LEU A 36 15.48 9.13 1.67
CA LEU A 36 14.52 9.09 0.58
C LEU A 36 13.90 7.70 0.39
N ASN A 37 14.66 6.63 0.59
CA ASN A 37 14.14 5.27 0.48
C ASN A 37 13.05 4.99 1.51
N SER A 38 13.28 5.34 2.79
CA SER A 38 12.26 5.21 3.83
C SER A 38 11.02 6.08 3.57
N ALA A 39 11.22 7.32 3.10
CA ALA A 39 10.10 8.21 2.75
C ALA A 39 9.23 7.64 1.62
N ARG A 40 9.85 7.02 0.61
CA ARG A 40 9.13 6.38 -0.50
C ARG A 40 8.31 5.17 -0.04
N THR A 41 8.86 4.34 0.85
CA THR A 41 8.17 3.21 1.47
C THR A 41 6.92 3.69 2.24
N LYS A 42 7.09 4.68 3.12
CA LYS A 42 5.97 5.26 3.90
C LYS A 42 4.88 5.88 3.02
N ALA A 43 5.26 6.55 1.93
CA ALA A 43 4.30 7.10 0.99
C ALA A 43 3.46 6.01 0.30
N ARG A 44 4.07 4.87 -0.04
CA ARG A 44 3.35 3.71 -0.61
C ARG A 44 2.42 3.06 0.41
N ASP A 45 2.86 2.90 1.65
CA ASP A 45 2.02 2.37 2.72
C ASP A 45 0.83 3.29 3.05
N SER A 46 1.05 4.60 3.04
CA SER A 46 -0.04 5.58 3.17
C SER A 46 -1.06 5.45 2.04
N ARG A 47 -0.59 5.23 0.80
CA ARG A 47 -1.46 4.95 -0.35
C ARG A 47 -2.23 3.65 -0.18
N ARG A 48 -1.60 2.55 0.26
CA ARG A 48 -2.28 1.28 0.54
C ARG A 48 -3.41 1.43 1.54
N LYS A 49 -3.17 2.16 2.64
CA LYS A 49 -4.21 2.44 3.65
C LYS A 49 -5.37 3.26 3.08
N ALA A 50 -5.07 4.26 2.24
CA ALA A 50 -6.09 5.07 1.59
C ALA A 50 -6.93 4.24 0.59
N ASP A 51 -6.27 3.39 -0.20
CA ASP A 51 -6.91 2.49 -1.15
C ASP A 51 -7.81 1.49 -0.43
N LEU A 52 -7.34 0.87 0.66
CA LEU A 52 -8.17 -0.01 1.51
C LEU A 52 -9.43 0.70 2.00
N ALA A 53 -9.31 1.93 2.52
CA ALA A 53 -10.46 2.70 2.97
C ALA A 53 -11.44 3.03 1.83
N GLN A 54 -10.94 3.25 0.62
CA GLN A 54 -11.76 3.47 -0.57
C GLN A 54 -12.50 2.19 -0.98
N ILE A 55 -11.82 1.04 -0.94
CA ILE A 55 -12.41 -0.27 -1.24
C ILE A 55 -13.51 -0.60 -0.24
N THR A 56 -13.26 -0.41 1.07
CA THR A 56 -14.26 -0.59 2.12
C THR A 56 -15.53 0.19 1.81
N LYS A 57 -15.43 1.49 1.51
CA LYS A 57 -16.60 2.31 1.17
C LYS A 57 -17.36 1.78 -0.04
N ALA A 58 -16.65 1.29 -1.06
CA ALA A 58 -17.27 0.71 -2.24
C ALA A 58 -18.01 -0.61 -1.90
N LEU A 59 -17.45 -1.44 -1.01
CA LEU A 59 -18.07 -2.67 -0.53
C LEU A 59 -19.33 -2.39 0.30
N GLU A 60 -19.30 -1.40 1.19
CA GLU A 60 -20.49 -0.98 1.95
C GLU A 60 -21.60 -0.47 1.00
N LEU A 61 -21.26 0.38 0.02
CA LEU A 61 -22.23 0.87 -0.95
C LEU A 61 -22.79 -0.26 -1.84
N TYR A 62 -21.96 -1.25 -2.17
CA TYR A 62 -22.41 -2.45 -2.86
C TYR A 62 -23.42 -3.23 -2.00
N TYR A 63 -23.14 -3.42 -0.71
CA TYR A 63 -24.06 -4.06 0.22
C TYR A 63 -25.40 -3.34 0.28
N ASP A 64 -25.39 -2.00 0.40
CA ASP A 64 -26.61 -1.19 0.42
C ASP A 64 -27.45 -1.32 -0.86
N THR A 65 -26.78 -1.53 -2.00
CA THR A 65 -27.45 -1.61 -3.32
C THR A 65 -27.98 -3.01 -3.62
N TYR A 66 -27.22 -4.05 -3.26
CA TYR A 66 -27.48 -5.44 -3.69
C TYR A 66 -27.87 -6.37 -2.54
N GLY A 67 -27.89 -5.89 -1.29
CA GLY A 67 -28.30 -6.66 -0.11
C GLY A 67 -27.28 -7.70 0.37
N GLY A 68 -26.04 -7.62 -0.11
CA GLY A 68 -24.96 -8.53 0.24
C GLY A 68 -23.63 -8.10 -0.38
N TYR A 69 -22.52 -8.51 0.22
CA TYR A 69 -21.19 -8.30 -0.32
C TYR A 69 -20.95 -9.17 -1.56
N PRO A 70 -20.06 -8.74 -2.48
CA PRO A 70 -19.77 -9.51 -3.67
C PRO A 70 -19.17 -10.87 -3.32
N THR A 71 -19.76 -11.93 -3.85
CA THR A 71 -19.19 -13.27 -3.74
C THR A 71 -18.41 -13.54 -5.02
N SER A 72 -17.11 -13.81 -4.91
CA SER A 72 -16.34 -14.17 -6.10
C SER A 72 -16.80 -15.51 -6.67
N ALA A 73 -17.04 -15.56 -7.98
CA ALA A 73 -17.61 -16.72 -8.68
C ALA A 73 -16.64 -17.90 -8.84
N TRP A 74 -15.42 -17.82 -8.29
CA TRP A 74 -14.42 -18.88 -8.39
C TRP A 74 -14.75 -20.04 -7.46
N ASN A 75 -15.48 -21.04 -7.97
CA ASN A 75 -15.77 -22.29 -7.28
C ASN A 75 -14.53 -23.20 -7.25
N ASP A 76 -13.65 -23.04 -6.27
CA ASP A 76 -12.55 -23.99 -6.03
C ASP A 76 -12.89 -25.07 -4.97
N GLY A 77 -14.17 -25.29 -4.69
CA GLY A 77 -14.62 -26.32 -3.72
C GLY A 77 -14.22 -26.08 -2.25
N GLY A 78 -13.48 -25.01 -1.95
CA GLY A 78 -13.10 -24.56 -0.61
C GLY A 78 -14.19 -23.74 0.09
N ALA A 79 -14.12 -23.66 1.43
CA ALA A 79 -15.04 -22.88 2.26
C ALA A 79 -14.79 -21.35 2.21
N VAL A 80 -13.65 -20.93 1.65
CA VAL A 80 -13.19 -19.54 1.61
C VAL A 80 -12.67 -19.24 0.21
N ASN A 81 -13.10 -18.12 -0.41
CA ASN A 81 -12.63 -17.74 -1.74
C ASN A 81 -11.65 -16.58 -1.64
N TYR A 82 -10.36 -16.86 -1.92
CA TYR A 82 -9.32 -15.85 -1.94
C TYR A 82 -9.26 -15.24 -3.33
N THR A 83 -9.58 -13.96 -3.44
CA THR A 83 -9.46 -13.25 -4.70
C THR A 83 -8.67 -11.98 -4.58
N VAL A 84 -7.99 -11.67 -5.65
CA VAL A 84 -7.35 -10.39 -5.81
C VAL A 84 -8.42 -9.35 -6.15
N PHE A 85 -8.44 -8.22 -5.43
CA PHE A 85 -9.52 -7.23 -5.54
C PHE A 85 -9.69 -6.68 -6.96
N SER A 86 -8.61 -6.54 -7.74
CA SER A 86 -8.74 -6.11 -9.14
C SER A 86 -9.51 -7.07 -10.03
N SER A 87 -9.45 -8.37 -9.74
CA SER A 87 -10.28 -9.35 -10.42
C SER A 87 -11.75 -9.15 -10.05
N LEU A 88 -12.03 -8.83 -8.79
CA LEU A 88 -13.38 -8.52 -8.31
C LEU A 88 -13.93 -7.21 -8.91
N CYS A 89 -13.10 -6.16 -9.01
CA CYS A 89 -13.45 -4.90 -9.66
C CYS A 89 -14.06 -5.11 -11.05
N ASN A 90 -13.44 -5.99 -11.83
CA ASN A 90 -13.86 -6.29 -13.20
C ASN A 90 -15.11 -7.16 -13.25
N GLN A 91 -15.28 -8.09 -12.31
CA GLN A 91 -16.42 -9.00 -12.26
C GLN A 91 -17.72 -8.32 -11.82
N VAL A 92 -17.62 -7.36 -10.89
CA VAL A 92 -18.78 -6.81 -10.18
C VAL A 92 -19.17 -5.41 -10.68
N ASN A 93 -18.52 -4.92 -11.74
CA ASN A 93 -18.69 -3.58 -12.30
C ASN A 93 -18.65 -2.49 -11.21
N PHE A 94 -17.59 -2.51 -10.39
CA PHE A 94 -17.34 -1.49 -9.36
C PHE A 94 -17.14 -0.07 -9.92
N ALA A 95 -17.10 0.10 -11.25
CA ALA A 95 -16.91 1.39 -11.91
C ALA A 95 -17.98 2.44 -11.56
N GLN A 96 -19.15 2.03 -11.06
CA GLN A 96 -20.18 2.95 -10.56
C GLN A 96 -20.00 3.35 -9.10
N LEU A 97 -19.23 2.58 -8.33
CA LEU A 97 -19.06 2.72 -6.88
C LEU A 97 -17.73 3.40 -6.53
N MET A 98 -16.74 3.34 -7.43
CA MET A 98 -15.44 3.98 -7.26
C MET A 98 -14.86 4.48 -8.60
N PRO A 99 -14.12 5.61 -8.63
CA PRO A 99 -13.61 6.21 -9.88
C PRO A 99 -12.63 5.34 -10.67
N SER A 100 -11.86 4.50 -9.98
CA SER A 100 -10.89 3.58 -10.59
C SER A 100 -10.62 2.42 -9.63
N CYS A 101 -10.35 1.23 -10.17
CA CYS A 101 -9.93 0.11 -9.34
C CYS A 101 -8.54 0.36 -8.75
N PRO A 102 -8.37 0.33 -7.42
CA PRO A 102 -7.07 0.51 -6.79
C PRO A 102 -6.19 -0.69 -7.06
N HIS A 103 -4.92 -0.40 -7.31
CA HIS A 103 -3.87 -1.40 -7.45
C HIS A 103 -2.73 -1.03 -6.51
N ASP A 104 -2.06 -2.05 -5.98
CA ASP A 104 -0.89 -1.81 -5.14
C ASP A 104 0.16 -1.00 -5.95
N PRO A 105 0.74 0.07 -5.37
CA PRO A 105 1.75 0.88 -6.03
C PRO A 105 3.04 0.14 -6.38
N GLN A 106 3.26 -1.07 -5.86
CA GLN A 106 4.42 -1.88 -6.21
C GLN A 106 4.06 -3.37 -6.17
N ASN A 107 4.31 -4.09 -7.28
CA ASN A 107 4.35 -5.55 -7.30
C ASN A 107 5.81 -6.02 -7.18
N PRO A 108 6.39 -6.10 -5.97
CA PRO A 108 7.65 -6.77 -5.85
C PRO A 108 7.35 -8.27 -6.02
N ASN A 109 7.91 -8.86 -7.07
CA ASN A 109 7.98 -10.31 -7.27
C ASN A 109 8.82 -10.98 -6.15
N ASN A 110 8.41 -10.81 -4.91
CA ASN A 110 8.98 -11.45 -3.72
C ASN A 110 7.82 -12.23 -3.09
N SER A 111 8.08 -13.49 -2.79
CA SER A 111 7.19 -14.51 -2.23
C SER A 111 6.36 -14.14 -0.99
N CYS A 112 6.58 -12.95 -0.40
CA CYS A 112 5.75 -12.36 0.66
C CYS A 112 4.58 -11.49 0.16
N TYR A 113 4.70 -10.98 -1.05
CA TYR A 113 3.85 -9.92 -1.57
C TYR A 113 2.98 -10.55 -2.65
N ASN A 114 1.81 -11.07 -2.25
CA ASN A 114 0.70 -11.00 -3.19
C ASN A 114 0.47 -9.51 -3.36
N ALA A 115 1.01 -8.98 -4.46
CA ALA A 115 1.21 -7.56 -4.73
C ALA A 115 -0.07 -6.78 -5.00
N GLU A 116 -1.14 -7.17 -4.34
CA GLU A 116 -2.45 -6.67 -4.62
C GLU A 116 -3.35 -6.87 -3.41
N TYR A 117 -4.34 -5.99 -3.28
CA TYR A 117 -5.33 -6.06 -2.24
C TYR A 117 -6.08 -7.39 -2.32
N VAL A 118 -6.10 -8.14 -1.23
CA VAL A 118 -6.79 -9.43 -1.20
C VAL A 118 -8.16 -9.25 -0.57
N TYR A 119 -9.18 -9.71 -1.29
CA TYR A 119 -10.56 -9.76 -0.85
C TYR A 119 -10.97 -11.21 -0.66
N VAL A 120 -11.53 -11.48 0.50
CA VAL A 120 -12.05 -12.79 0.88
C VAL A 120 -13.49 -12.61 1.30
N SER A 121 -14.38 -13.38 0.70
CA SER A 121 -15.76 -13.51 1.15
C SER A 121 -16.03 -14.95 1.55
N GLU A 122 -17.05 -15.15 2.39
CA GLU A 122 -17.60 -16.48 2.64
C GLU A 122 -17.94 -17.17 1.31
N SER A 123 -17.57 -18.45 1.19
CA SER A 123 -17.80 -19.21 -0.05
C SER A 123 -19.18 -19.84 -0.10
N PHE A 124 -19.53 -20.34 -1.29
CA PHE A 124 -20.75 -21.09 -1.58
C PHE A 124 -20.97 -22.32 -0.68
N ARG A 125 -19.91 -22.79 0.02
CA ARG A 125 -19.97 -23.96 0.89
C ARG A 125 -20.71 -23.69 2.20
N ASP A 126 -20.80 -22.42 2.63
CA ASP A 126 -21.71 -21.98 3.69
C ASP A 126 -22.77 -21.02 3.10
N PRO A 127 -23.82 -21.56 2.47
CA PRO A 127 -24.86 -20.74 1.84
C PRO A 127 -25.65 -19.89 2.83
N ALA A 128 -25.59 -20.19 4.14
CA ALA A 128 -26.25 -19.37 5.14
C ALA A 128 -25.52 -18.03 5.39
N ASN A 129 -24.23 -17.94 5.04
CA ASN A 129 -23.39 -16.77 5.26
C ASN A 129 -22.87 -16.09 3.97
N LEU A 130 -23.29 -16.60 2.81
CA LEU A 130 -22.99 -15.99 1.50
C LEU A 130 -23.31 -14.49 1.46
N GLY A 131 -22.31 -13.68 1.12
CA GLY A 131 -22.44 -12.23 0.99
C GLY A 131 -22.71 -11.49 2.31
N LYS A 132 -22.63 -12.15 3.48
CA LYS A 132 -22.84 -11.48 4.78
C LYS A 132 -21.57 -10.92 5.37
N LYS A 133 -20.41 -11.48 5.02
CA LYS A 133 -19.12 -11.13 5.60
C LYS A 133 -18.04 -11.04 4.53
N TYR A 134 -17.07 -10.17 4.78
CA TYR A 134 -15.86 -10.08 4.00
C TYR A 134 -14.65 -9.74 4.87
N VAL A 135 -13.50 -10.17 4.40
CA VAL A 135 -12.18 -9.80 4.91
C VAL A 135 -11.42 -9.15 3.77
N LEU A 136 -10.92 -7.95 3.99
CA LEU A 136 -10.07 -7.23 3.04
C LEU A 136 -8.71 -7.03 3.68
N TYR A 137 -7.61 -7.33 2.99
CA TYR A 137 -6.29 -7.07 3.55
C TYR A 137 -5.22 -6.66 2.53
N ALA A 138 -4.18 -5.99 3.05
CA ALA A 138 -2.98 -5.64 2.32
C ALA A 138 -1.74 -5.85 3.19
N THR A 139 -0.60 -6.06 2.55
CA THR A 139 0.70 -6.14 3.21
C THR A 139 1.41 -4.80 3.12
N LEU A 140 1.87 -4.25 4.24
CA LEU A 140 2.70 -3.03 4.25
C LEU A 140 4.17 -3.35 4.02
N GLU A 141 4.93 -2.38 3.54
CA GLU A 141 6.38 -2.50 3.37
C GLU A 141 7.15 -2.12 4.65
N ASP A 142 6.68 -1.13 5.40
CA ASP A 142 7.28 -0.73 6.68
C ASP A 142 6.67 -1.53 7.85
N GLN A 143 7.44 -2.52 8.33
CA GLN A 143 7.11 -3.38 9.47
C GLN A 143 7.76 -2.86 10.78
N SER A 144 8.05 -1.56 10.90
CA SER A 144 8.64 -0.98 12.13
C SER A 144 7.62 -0.46 13.14
N THR A 145 6.39 -0.18 12.69
CA THR A 145 5.28 0.27 13.56
C THR A 145 4.46 -0.89 14.12
N THR A 146 4.90 -2.10 13.81
CA THR A 146 4.17 -3.31 14.00
C THR A 146 4.60 -3.99 15.31
N ASN A 147 4.21 -3.41 16.46
CA ASN A 147 4.10 -4.14 17.73
C ASN A 147 2.91 -5.11 17.64
N LEU A 148 3.09 -6.19 16.88
CA LEU A 148 1.99 -6.98 16.38
C LEU A 148 1.91 -8.38 17.06
N ASP A 149 0.72 -8.75 17.54
CA ASP A 149 0.32 -9.98 18.24
C ASP A 149 0.11 -11.14 17.23
N PRO A 150 0.93 -12.22 17.28
CA PRO A 150 1.17 -13.19 16.19
C PRO A 150 0.05 -14.16 15.79
N ALA A 151 -1.21 -14.00 16.19
CA ALA A 151 -2.11 -15.16 16.19
C ALA A 151 -3.55 -14.96 15.67
N PHE A 152 -3.80 -14.08 14.71
CA PHE A 152 -5.16 -13.95 14.18
C PHE A 152 -5.22 -14.10 12.66
N TRP A 153 -5.39 -15.32 12.14
CA TRP A 153 -6.08 -15.43 10.86
C TRP A 153 -7.47 -14.82 11.06
N PRO A 154 -7.98 -13.95 10.17
CA PRO A 154 -9.33 -13.47 10.29
C PRO A 154 -10.24 -14.68 10.20
N ASP A 155 -10.72 -15.16 11.35
CA ASP A 155 -11.75 -16.17 11.40
C ASP A 155 -12.92 -15.63 10.58
N SER A 156 -13.58 -16.50 9.80
CA SER A 156 -14.81 -16.24 9.02
C SER A 156 -15.94 -15.57 9.82
N ASP A 157 -15.73 -15.36 11.12
CA ASP A 157 -16.71 -14.82 12.02
C ASP A 157 -16.76 -13.29 12.03
N GLU A 158 -15.71 -12.59 11.58
CA GLU A 158 -15.62 -11.12 11.62
C GLU A 158 -15.50 -10.46 10.24
N THR A 159 -16.32 -9.43 9.98
CA THR A 159 -16.18 -8.56 8.79
C THR A 159 -15.21 -7.43 9.07
N GLY A 160 -14.18 -7.25 8.25
CA GLY A 160 -13.19 -6.21 8.52
C GLY A 160 -12.06 -6.06 7.52
N VAL A 161 -11.31 -4.98 7.73
CA VAL A 161 -10.12 -4.62 6.96
C VAL A 161 -8.89 -4.88 7.82
N TRP A 162 -7.90 -5.57 7.28
CA TRP A 162 -6.73 -6.03 8.00
C TRP A 162 -5.44 -5.60 7.31
N ILE A 163 -4.38 -5.43 8.10
CA ILE A 163 -3.01 -5.30 7.62
C ILE A 163 -2.24 -6.55 8.06
N VAL A 164 -1.52 -7.15 7.10
CA VAL A 164 -0.77 -8.41 7.29
C VAL A 164 0.73 -8.13 7.19
N GLY A 165 1.51 -8.78 8.06
CA GLY A 165 2.98 -8.75 8.01
C GLY A 165 3.57 -9.71 6.97
N CYS A 166 4.75 -9.40 6.43
CA CYS A 166 5.52 -10.29 5.55
C CYS A 166 6.41 -11.22 6.38
N GLU A 167 5.84 -12.28 6.97
CA GLU A 167 6.58 -13.51 7.30
C GLU A 167 5.67 -14.73 7.12
N SER A 168 6.26 -15.83 6.65
CA SER A 168 5.59 -17.11 6.39
C SER A 168 5.02 -17.73 7.67
N TYR A 169 3.72 -18.05 7.64
CA TYR A 169 2.98 -18.86 8.64
C TYR A 169 3.15 -18.44 10.11
N GLY A 170 2.13 -17.76 10.66
CA GLY A 170 2.10 -17.36 12.08
C GLY A 170 2.44 -15.89 12.32
N THR A 171 2.18 -15.03 11.33
CA THR A 171 2.38 -13.59 11.46
C THR A 171 1.15 -12.85 11.97
N PRO A 172 1.39 -11.72 12.63
CA PRO A 172 0.36 -10.98 13.32
C PRO A 172 -0.48 -10.11 12.36
N ASN A 173 -1.80 -10.14 12.52
CA ASN A 173 -2.76 -9.41 11.67
C ASN A 173 -3.57 -8.42 12.50
N TYR A 174 -3.80 -7.22 11.95
CA TYR A 174 -4.41 -6.11 12.69
C TYR A 174 -5.55 -5.48 11.93
N ARG A 175 -6.66 -5.19 12.62
CA ARG A 175 -7.75 -4.42 12.04
C ARG A 175 -7.24 -3.00 11.76
N LEU A 176 -7.50 -2.49 10.56
CA LEU A 176 -7.03 -1.16 10.13
C LEU A 176 -7.47 -0.04 11.11
N GLY A 177 -8.61 -0.22 11.79
CA GLY A 177 -9.12 0.71 12.79
C GLY A 177 -8.33 0.78 14.10
N ASP A 178 -7.51 -0.22 14.40
CA ASP A 178 -6.73 -0.30 15.65
C ASP A 178 -5.31 0.28 15.49
N LEU A 179 -4.93 0.64 14.27
CA LEU A 179 -3.65 1.27 13.97
C LEU A 179 -3.73 2.76 14.27
N LYS A 180 -3.05 3.19 15.34
CA LYS A 180 -2.88 4.62 15.65
C LYS A 180 -2.16 5.31 14.47
N GLN A 181 -2.79 6.36 13.94
CA GLN A 181 -2.29 7.20 12.85
C GLN A 181 -1.01 7.93 13.24
#